data_AF-A0A7L9AD90-F1
#
_entry.id   AF-A0A7L9AD90-F1
#
_cell.length_a   1.000
_cell.length_b   1.000
_cell.length_c   1.000
_cell.angle_alpha   90.00
_cell.angle_beta   90.00
_cell.angle_gamma   90.00
#
_symmetry.space_group_name_H-M   'P 1'
#
loop_
_entity.id
_entity.type
_entity.pdbx_description
1 polymer ?
#
loop_
_entity_poly.entity_id
_entity_poly.type
_entity_poly.pdbx_seq_one_letter_code
_entity_poly.pdbx_strand_id
1 'polypeptide(L)'
;RLMNCDFTKEDVNYVESASSCRIQNDDKLVYEFETSQTKLYSNPDNIATKIYSKLYTIASHSVQNEGDLKLVLAAPLHWSSASRERLVKCAELAGFDVLQVISEPAAALLAYNIDDSPDDINVLVYRLGGSTCDASIIKVSGGFLSMKKNILR
;
A
#
# COMPACT_ATOMS: atom_id res chain seq x y z
N ARG A 1 2.32 -4.35 -6.16
CA ARG A 1 1.58 -4.66 -7.41
C ARG A 1 0.60 -5.81 -7.20
N LEU A 2 1.06 -7.03 -6.90
CA LEU A 2 0.21 -8.23 -6.78
C LEU A 2 -0.76 -8.26 -5.56
N MET A 3 -0.72 -7.23 -4.71
CA MET A 3 -1.73 -6.99 -3.66
C MET A 3 -3.00 -6.34 -4.21
N ASN A 4 -2.92 -5.62 -5.33
CA ASN A 4 -4.10 -5.04 -5.96
C ASN A 4 -4.94 -6.17 -6.56
N CYS A 5 -6.18 -6.39 -6.11
CA CYS A 5 -7.07 -7.43 -6.64
C CYS A 5 -7.38 -7.25 -8.13
N ASP A 6 -7.22 -6.05 -8.67
CA ASP A 6 -7.55 -5.69 -10.04
C ASP A 6 -6.33 -5.70 -10.99
N PHE A 7 -5.29 -6.51 -10.70
CA PHE A 7 -4.12 -6.62 -11.58
C PHE A 7 -4.46 -7.32 -12.91
N THR A 8 -3.76 -6.94 -13.99
CA THR A 8 -3.92 -7.56 -15.30
C THR A 8 -2.87 -8.64 -15.57
N LYS A 9 -2.99 -9.36 -16.70
CA LYS A 9 -1.92 -10.29 -17.15
C LYS A 9 -0.62 -9.54 -17.45
N GLU A 10 -0.71 -8.34 -17.98
CA GLU A 10 0.45 -7.47 -18.23
C GLU A 10 1.16 -7.11 -16.92
N ASP A 11 0.41 -6.83 -15.85
CA ASP A 11 0.99 -6.60 -14.52
C ASP A 11 1.77 -7.82 -14.03
N VAL A 12 1.19 -9.02 -14.16
CA VAL A 12 1.85 -10.26 -13.74
C VAL A 12 3.11 -10.51 -14.56
N ASN A 13 3.05 -10.38 -15.89
CA ASN A 13 4.20 -10.54 -16.78
C ASN A 13 5.31 -9.53 -16.46
N TYR A 14 4.94 -8.28 -16.18
CA TYR A 14 5.89 -7.27 -15.75
C TYR A 14 6.59 -7.69 -14.46
N VAL A 15 5.81 -8.08 -13.43
CA VAL A 15 6.39 -8.46 -12.13
C VAL A 15 7.26 -9.70 -12.27
N GLU A 16 6.86 -10.69 -13.08
CA GLU A 16 7.67 -11.88 -13.37
C GLU A 16 9.00 -11.50 -14.03
N SER A 17 8.97 -10.63 -15.06
CA SER A 17 10.20 -10.18 -15.75
C SER A 17 11.15 -9.35 -14.88
N ALA A 18 10.61 -8.65 -13.88
CA ALA A 18 11.37 -7.75 -13.00
C ALA A 18 11.75 -8.42 -11.66
N SER A 19 11.26 -9.63 -11.40
CA SER A 19 11.45 -10.34 -10.13
C SER A 19 12.70 -11.22 -10.19
N SER A 20 13.42 -11.29 -9.07
CA SER A 20 14.51 -12.25 -8.88
C SER A 20 14.01 -13.66 -8.53
N CYS A 21 12.72 -13.80 -8.24
CA CYS A 21 12.07 -15.07 -7.93
C CYS A 21 10.98 -15.38 -8.95
N ARG A 22 10.78 -16.66 -9.24
CA ARG A 22 9.76 -17.10 -10.18
C ARG A 22 8.38 -16.81 -9.61
N ILE A 23 7.48 -16.37 -10.48
CA ILE A 23 6.07 -16.14 -10.15
C ILE A 23 5.27 -17.17 -10.94
N GLN A 24 4.62 -18.08 -10.24
CA GLN A 24 3.77 -19.08 -10.90
C GLN A 24 2.39 -18.50 -11.17
N ASN A 25 1.87 -18.71 -12.39
CA ASN A 25 0.60 -18.15 -12.87
C ASN A 25 -0.38 -19.21 -13.41
N ASP A 26 -0.13 -20.50 -13.15
CA ASP A 26 -1.02 -21.61 -13.52
C ASP A 26 -2.05 -21.83 -12.39
N ASP A 27 -3.09 -20.98 -12.35
CA ASP A 27 -4.21 -20.96 -11.39
C ASP A 27 -3.92 -20.49 -9.95
N LYS A 28 -2.65 -20.36 -9.55
CA LYS A 28 -2.28 -19.84 -8.22
C LYS A 28 -1.12 -18.87 -8.30
N LEU A 29 -1.40 -17.59 -8.07
CA LEU A 29 -0.41 -16.52 -7.99
C LEU A 29 0.45 -16.69 -6.73
N VAL A 30 1.65 -17.26 -6.89
CA VAL A 30 2.61 -17.47 -5.79
C VAL A 30 4.02 -17.09 -6.21
N TYR A 31 4.77 -16.56 -5.25
CA TYR A 31 6.22 -16.41 -5.35
C TYR A 31 6.88 -17.73 -4.94
N GLU A 32 7.77 -18.23 -5.80
CA GLU A 32 8.59 -19.42 -5.56
C GLU A 32 10.00 -19.01 -5.12
N PHE A 33 10.44 -19.48 -3.96
CA PHE A 33 11.78 -19.23 -3.43
C PHE A 33 12.52 -20.55 -3.24
N GLU A 34 13.77 -20.60 -3.70
CA GLU A 34 14.66 -21.72 -3.42
C GLU A 34 15.43 -21.47 -2.12
N THR A 35 15.39 -22.44 -1.21
CA THR A 35 16.26 -22.49 -0.02
C THR A 35 17.25 -23.63 -0.18
N SER A 36 18.28 -23.68 0.67
CA SER A 36 19.27 -24.77 0.67
C SER A 36 18.67 -26.17 0.91
N GLN A 37 17.43 -26.25 1.39
CA GLN A 37 16.77 -27.50 1.76
C GLN A 37 15.50 -27.80 0.93
N THR A 38 14.76 -26.78 0.50
CA THR A 38 13.47 -26.97 -0.19
C THR A 38 13.02 -25.75 -1.00
N LYS A 39 12.02 -25.94 -1.84
CA LYS A 39 11.26 -24.87 -2.50
C LYS A 39 10.13 -24.40 -1.59
N LEU A 40 9.98 -23.10 -1.44
CA LEU A 40 8.91 -22.46 -0.70
C LEU A 40 8.00 -21.69 -1.64
N TYR A 41 6.70 -21.70 -1.35
CA TYR A 41 5.69 -20.98 -2.10
C TYR A 41 4.93 -20.06 -1.16
N SER A 42 4.77 -18.80 -1.56
CA SER A 42 4.03 -17.82 -0.78
C SER A 42 3.18 -16.95 -1.68
N ASN A 43 1.90 -16.77 -1.34
CA ASN A 43 1.04 -15.85 -2.07
C ASN A 43 1.37 -14.38 -1.68
N PRO A 44 0.87 -13.39 -2.44
CA PRO A 44 1.11 -11.98 -2.14
C PRO A 44 0.69 -11.55 -0.72
N ASP A 45 -0.40 -12.11 -0.20
CA ASP A 45 -0.92 -11.76 1.14
C ASP A 45 0.03 -12.18 2.25
N ASN A 46 0.56 -13.39 2.15
CA ASN A 46 1.53 -13.90 3.10
C ASN A 46 2.81 -13.06 3.05
N ILE A 47 3.26 -12.67 1.84
CA ILE A 47 4.42 -11.77 1.70
C ILE A 47 4.14 -10.41 2.33
N ALA A 48 2.99 -9.80 2.05
CA ALA A 48 2.60 -8.52 2.64
C ALA A 48 2.48 -8.61 4.16
N THR A 49 1.87 -9.68 4.68
CA THR A 49 1.77 -9.96 6.12
C THR A 49 3.16 -10.06 6.75
N LYS A 50 4.12 -10.74 6.13
CA LYS A 50 5.51 -10.81 6.64
C LYS A 50 6.20 -9.45 6.65
N ILE A 51 5.96 -8.60 5.65
CA ILE A 51 6.44 -7.21 5.64
C ILE A 51 5.84 -6.44 6.82
N TYR A 52 4.53 -6.53 7.02
CA TYR A 52 3.86 -5.90 8.17
C TYR A 52 4.34 -6.46 9.51
N SER A 53 4.58 -7.76 9.65
CA SER A 53 5.14 -8.33 10.88
C SER A 53 6.51 -7.72 11.19
N LYS A 54 7.34 -7.50 10.18
CA LYS A 54 8.63 -6.82 10.37
C LYS A 54 8.45 -5.37 10.81
N LEU A 55 7.50 -4.64 10.21
CA LEU A 55 7.16 -3.28 10.61
C LEU A 55 6.61 -3.22 12.05
N TYR A 56 5.78 -4.20 12.44
CA TYR A 56 5.25 -4.33 13.80
C TYR A 56 6.38 -4.53 14.80
N THR A 57 7.33 -5.43 14.53
CA THR A 57 8.52 -5.61 15.39
C THR A 57 9.34 -4.33 15.51
N ILE A 58 9.52 -3.58 14.42
CA ILE A 58 10.25 -2.30 14.45
C ILE A 58 9.49 -1.30 15.33
N ALA A 59 8.20 -1.12 15.10
CA ALA A 59 7.36 -0.17 15.82
C ALA A 59 7.28 -0.50 17.32
N SER A 60 6.97 -1.76 17.66
CA SER A 60 6.85 -2.24 19.05
C SER A 60 8.14 -2.02 19.85
N HIS A 61 9.30 -2.32 19.26
CA HIS A 61 10.59 -2.01 19.88
C HIS A 61 10.81 -0.51 20.06
N SER A 62 10.45 0.32 19.07
CA SER A 62 10.61 1.77 19.15
C SER A 62 9.74 2.42 20.24
N VAL A 63 8.52 1.91 20.45
CA VAL A 63 7.60 2.45 21.47
C VAL A 63 7.66 1.70 22.81
N GLN A 64 8.50 0.66 22.92
CA GLN A 64 8.63 -0.22 24.09
C GLN A 64 7.30 -0.80 24.55
N ASN A 65 6.44 -1.17 23.60
CA ASN A 65 5.11 -1.72 23.85
C ASN A 65 4.83 -2.82 22.82
N GLU A 66 4.44 -4.01 23.30
CA GLU A 66 4.08 -5.16 22.47
C GLU A 66 2.56 -5.34 22.30
N GLY A 67 1.75 -4.44 22.87
CA GLY A 67 0.28 -4.46 22.76
C GLY A 67 -0.25 -3.86 21.46
N ASP A 68 -1.57 -3.64 21.39
CA ASP A 68 -2.31 -3.23 20.19
C ASP A 68 -1.79 -1.92 19.58
N LEU A 69 -0.85 -2.04 18.64
CA LEU A 69 -0.29 -0.89 17.92
C LEU A 69 -1.30 -0.41 16.90
N LYS A 70 -1.81 0.81 17.11
CA LYS A 70 -2.74 1.46 16.20
C LYS A 70 -2.03 1.89 14.92
N LEU A 71 -2.68 1.65 13.78
CA LEU A 71 -2.13 1.91 12.45
C LEU A 71 -3.12 2.68 11.58
N VAL A 72 -2.63 3.73 10.91
CA VAL A 72 -3.28 4.33 9.75
C VAL A 72 -2.50 3.94 8.51
N LEU A 73 -3.17 3.35 7.53
CA LEU A 73 -2.55 2.90 6.29
C LEU A 73 -2.73 3.94 5.19
N ALA A 74 -1.66 4.22 4.44
CA ALA A 74 -1.77 4.92 3.15
C ALA A 74 -1.85 3.88 2.03
N ALA A 75 -2.86 3.97 1.17
CA ALA A 75 -3.03 3.08 0.01
C ALA A 75 -3.15 3.88 -1.30
N PRO A 76 -2.74 3.29 -2.44
CA PRO A 76 -2.91 3.94 -3.74
C PRO A 76 -4.38 4.26 -4.00
N LEU A 77 -4.62 5.45 -4.52
CA LEU A 77 -5.98 5.96 -4.69
C LEU A 77 -6.83 5.07 -5.61
N HIS A 78 -6.23 4.54 -6.68
CA HIS A 78 -6.91 3.72 -7.69
C HIS A 78 -7.25 2.30 -7.21
N TRP A 79 -6.80 1.89 -6.01
CA TRP A 79 -7.16 0.60 -5.46
C TRP A 79 -8.64 0.55 -5.10
N SER A 80 -9.30 -0.54 -5.49
CA SER A 80 -10.66 -0.88 -5.08
C SER A 80 -10.76 -1.12 -3.57
N SER A 81 -11.99 -1.09 -3.05
CA SER A 81 -12.26 -1.42 -1.63
C SER A 81 -11.75 -2.81 -1.27
N ALA A 82 -11.91 -3.80 -2.16
CA ALA A 82 -11.42 -5.15 -1.96
C ALA A 82 -9.89 -5.21 -1.79
N SER A 83 -9.15 -4.49 -2.63
CA SER A 83 -7.68 -4.38 -2.50
C SER A 83 -7.26 -3.74 -1.18
N ARG A 84 -8.01 -2.73 -0.70
CA ARG A 84 -7.73 -2.06 0.59
C ARG A 84 -8.05 -2.95 1.77
N GLU A 85 -9.20 -3.64 1.77
CA GLU A 85 -9.58 -4.62 2.81
C GLU A 85 -8.55 -5.76 2.89
N ARG A 86 -8.07 -6.24 1.75
CA ARG A 86 -7.00 -7.25 1.68
C ARG A 86 -5.70 -6.75 2.34
N LEU A 87 -5.34 -5.48 2.13
CA LEU A 87 -4.19 -4.86 2.77
C LEU A 87 -4.37 -4.70 4.28
N VAL A 88 -5.54 -4.23 4.72
CA VAL A 88 -5.91 -4.10 6.14
C VAL A 88 -5.75 -5.44 6.84
N LYS A 89 -6.34 -6.51 6.27
CA LYS A 89 -6.26 -7.86 6.82
C LYS A 89 -4.81 -8.34 6.98
N CYS A 90 -3.92 -8.02 6.04
CA CYS A 90 -2.51 -8.39 6.16
C CYS A 90 -1.80 -7.66 7.31
N ALA A 91 -2.15 -6.39 7.57
CA ALA A 91 -1.61 -5.63 8.68
C ALA A 91 -2.18 -6.11 10.04
N GLU A 92 -3.47 -6.43 10.09
CA GLU A 92 -4.12 -7.00 11.28
C GLU A 92 -3.56 -8.38 11.64
N LEU A 93 -3.35 -9.25 10.64
CA LEU A 93 -2.69 -10.55 10.84
C LEU A 93 -1.25 -10.41 11.34
N ALA A 94 -0.62 -9.26 11.15
CA ALA A 94 0.70 -8.95 11.69
C ALA A 94 0.67 -8.36 13.11
N GLY A 95 -0.51 -8.06 13.67
CA GLY A 95 -0.70 -7.57 15.04
C GLY A 95 -1.14 -6.10 15.15
N PHE A 96 -1.29 -5.37 14.05
CA PHE A 96 -1.74 -3.97 14.11
C PHE A 96 -3.25 -3.85 14.31
N ASP A 97 -3.68 -2.82 15.06
CA ASP A 97 -5.06 -2.33 15.12
C ASP A 97 -5.25 -1.25 14.04
N VAL A 98 -5.82 -1.60 12.89
CA VAL A 98 -5.94 -0.67 11.76
C VAL A 98 -7.14 0.24 11.94
N LEU A 99 -6.88 1.53 12.21
CA LEU A 99 -7.92 2.52 12.46
C LEU A 99 -8.57 3.03 11.18
N GLN A 100 -7.75 3.28 10.15
CA GLN A 100 -8.21 3.92 8.92
C GLN A 100 -7.25 3.64 7.76
N VAL A 101 -7.81 3.57 6.55
CA VAL A 101 -7.04 3.65 5.31
C VAL A 101 -7.28 5.02 4.68
N ILE A 102 -6.22 5.78 4.48
CA ILE A 102 -6.22 7.05 3.75
C ILE A 102 -5.59 6.87 2.37
N SER A 103 -5.90 7.75 1.44
CA SER A 103 -5.23 7.74 0.15
C SER A 103 -3.81 8.31 0.29
N GLU A 104 -2.86 7.76 -0.47
CA GLU A 104 -1.49 8.30 -0.55
C GLU A 104 -1.44 9.82 -0.78
N PRO A 105 -2.22 10.44 -1.69
CA PRO A 105 -2.14 11.89 -1.86
C PRO A 105 -2.74 12.67 -0.68
N ALA A 106 -3.74 12.14 0.04
CA ALA A 106 -4.21 12.76 1.28
C ALA A 106 -3.13 12.70 2.37
N ALA A 107 -2.45 11.55 2.51
CA ALA A 107 -1.31 11.40 3.42
C ALA A 107 -0.19 12.42 3.11
N ALA A 108 0.07 12.67 1.83
CA ALA A 108 1.03 13.69 1.40
C ALA A 108 0.59 15.09 1.84
N LEU A 109 -0.67 15.48 1.61
CA LEU A 109 -1.16 16.81 2.03
C LEU A 109 -1.04 17.03 3.54
N LEU A 110 -1.40 16.01 4.33
CA LEU A 110 -1.23 16.03 5.78
C LEU A 110 0.24 16.20 6.17
N ALA A 111 1.16 15.50 5.52
CA ALA A 111 2.59 15.60 5.82
C ALA A 111 3.19 16.99 5.53
N TYR A 112 2.61 17.74 4.59
CA TYR A 112 3.02 19.11 4.29
C TYR A 112 2.20 20.17 5.04
N ASN A 113 1.27 19.75 5.93
CA ASN A 113 0.32 20.62 6.64
C ASN A 113 -0.47 21.54 5.69
N ILE A 114 -0.83 21.03 4.52
CA ILE A 114 -1.55 21.81 3.50
C ILE A 114 -3.07 21.78 3.75
N ASP A 115 -3.56 20.77 4.47
CA ASP A 115 -4.97 20.61 4.84
C ASP A 115 -5.50 21.75 5.71
N ASP A 116 -4.66 22.35 6.54
CA ASP A 116 -4.99 23.49 7.41
C ASP A 116 -4.89 24.87 6.70
N SER A 117 -4.77 24.90 5.37
CA SER A 117 -4.70 26.16 4.64
C SER A 117 -5.96 27.00 4.86
N PRO A 118 -5.84 28.30 5.24
CA PRO A 118 -6.98 29.18 5.41
C PRO A 118 -7.63 29.57 4.08
N ASP A 119 -6.91 29.41 2.97
CA ASP A 119 -7.35 29.75 1.62
C ASP A 119 -7.86 28.52 0.87
N ASP A 120 -8.84 28.74 0.00
CA ASP A 120 -9.28 27.74 -0.98
C ASP A 120 -8.20 27.56 -2.05
N ILE A 121 -7.45 26.45 -1.96
CA ILE A 121 -6.34 26.17 -2.88
C ILE A 121 -6.55 24.88 -3.68
N ASN A 122 -5.98 24.85 -4.87
CA ASN A 122 -5.85 23.62 -5.65
C ASN A 122 -4.40 23.15 -5.59
N VAL A 123 -4.21 21.90 -5.19
CA VAL A 123 -2.89 21.31 -4.98
C VAL A 123 -2.71 20.17 -5.97
N LEU A 124 -1.57 20.17 -6.65
CA LEU A 124 -1.12 19.03 -7.44
C LEU A 124 -0.20 18.17 -6.56
N VAL A 125 -0.63 16.96 -6.25
CA VAL A 125 0.24 15.94 -5.66
C VAL A 125 0.78 15.08 -6.79
N TYR A 126 2.09 15.15 -7.00
CA TYR A 126 2.79 14.31 -7.97
C TYR A 126 3.60 13.25 -7.23
N ARG A 127 3.18 11.99 -7.33
CA ARG A 127 3.77 10.85 -6.62
C ARG A 127 4.50 9.95 -7.61
N LEU A 128 5.82 9.96 -7.56
CA LEU A 128 6.67 9.05 -8.31
C LEU A 128 7.12 7.89 -7.42
N GLY A 129 6.34 6.80 -7.42
CA GLY A 129 6.65 5.59 -6.67
C GLY A 129 7.62 4.65 -7.41
N GLY A 130 7.94 3.51 -6.80
CA GLY A 130 8.83 2.53 -7.43
C GLY A 130 8.21 1.78 -8.63
N SER A 131 6.88 1.77 -8.73
CA SER A 131 6.15 0.99 -9.75
C SER A 131 5.01 1.73 -10.42
N THR A 132 4.53 2.81 -9.81
CA THR A 132 3.36 3.55 -10.24
C THR A 132 3.65 5.02 -10.07
N CYS A 133 3.15 5.82 -11.00
CA CYS A 133 3.21 7.26 -10.93
C CYS A 133 1.80 7.82 -10.92
N ASP A 134 1.46 8.63 -9.92
CA ASP A 134 0.15 9.29 -9.84
C ASP A 134 0.32 10.81 -9.87
N ALA A 135 -0.60 11.49 -10.55
CA ALA A 135 -0.79 12.92 -10.46
C ALA A 135 -2.24 13.21 -10.04
N SER A 136 -2.41 13.70 -8.81
CA SER A 136 -3.71 14.01 -8.24
C SER A 136 -3.89 15.52 -8.07
N ILE A 137 -4.99 16.08 -8.58
CA ILE A 137 -5.42 17.45 -8.29
C ILE A 137 -6.46 17.39 -7.17
N ILE A 138 -6.17 18.05 -6.06
CA ILE A 138 -7.01 18.09 -4.86
C ILE A 138 -7.35 19.54 -4.54
N LYS A 139 -8.63 19.83 -4.34
CA LYS A 139 -9.07 21.10 -3.76
C LYS A 139 -9.03 20.97 -2.24
N VAL A 140 -8.36 21.90 -1.59
CA VAL A 140 -8.38 22.09 -0.13
C VAL A 140 -9.24 23.31 0.17
N SER A 141 -10.17 23.17 1.11
CA SER A 141 -11.10 24.24 1.48
C SER A 141 -11.58 24.03 2.91
N GLY A 142 -11.15 24.90 3.82
CA GLY A 142 -11.55 24.86 5.23
C GLY A 142 -11.34 23.51 5.91
N GLY A 143 -10.17 22.88 5.72
CA GLY A 143 -9.85 21.54 6.26
C GLY A 143 -10.40 20.37 5.44
N PHE A 144 -11.26 20.60 4.44
CA PHE A 144 -11.80 19.53 3.60
C PHE A 144 -10.94 19.27 2.37
N LEU A 145 -10.58 18.00 2.17
CA LEU A 145 -9.86 17.52 1.01
C LEU A 145 -10.82 16.93 -0.03
N SER A 146 -10.96 17.58 -1.17
CA SER A 146 -11.84 17.16 -2.26
C SER A 146 -11.06 16.82 -3.52
N MET A 147 -11.07 15.55 -3.91
CA MET A 147 -10.42 15.11 -5.13
C MET A 147 -11.11 15.64 -6.38
N LYS A 148 -10.35 16.25 -7.29
CA LYS A 148 -10.88 16.79 -8.55
C LYS A 148 -10.50 15.93 -9.74
N LYS A 149 -9.27 15.46 -9.80
CA LYS A 149 -8.78 14.60 -10.88
C LYS A 149 -7.64 13.72 -10.37
N ASN A 150 -7.57 12.49 -10.85
CA ASN A 150 -6.41 11.64 -10.69
C ASN A 150 -6.00 11.07 -12.05
N ILE A 151 -4.70 11.02 -12.30
CA ILE A 151 -4.11 10.36 -13.46
C ILE A 151 -3.12 9.35 -12.92
N LEU A 152 -3.31 8.08 -13.28
CA LEU A 152 -2.40 6.99 -12.99
C LEU A 152 -1.60 6.64 -14.25
N ARG A 153 -0.31 6.41 -14.08
CA ARG A 153 0.58 5.84 -15.09
C ARG A 153 1.42 4.70 -14.52
#